data_AF-A0A0B7MLV6-F1
#
_entry.id   AF-A0A0B7MLV6-F1
#
_cell.length_a   1.000
_cell.length_b   1.000
_cell.length_c   1.000
_cell.angle_alpha   90.00
_cell.angle_beta   90.00
_cell.angle_gamma   90.00
#
_symmetry.space_group_name_H-M   'P 1'
#
loop_
_entity.id
_entity.type
_entity.pdbx_description
1 polymer ?
#
loop_
_entity_poly.entity_id
_entity_poly.type
_entity_poly.pdbx_seq_one_letter_code
_entity_poly.pdbx_strand_id
1 'polypeptide(L)'
;MGRQQKKSAQKFQATFTLIFFGHSRAIHLYRAGMPLALLSEWLGHAQLETTMIYAYADTKMKRDAIQKATGNNNPLRSNEQIPYWKGDDQIIRKLYGLK
;
A
#
# COMPACT_ATOMS: atom_id res chain seq x y z
N MET A 1 0.91 -13.10 48.92
CA MET A 1 0.78 -13.52 47.50
C MET A 1 0.66 -12.37 46.48
N GLY A 2 0.22 -11.15 46.83
CA GLY A 2 -0.10 -10.10 45.82
C GLY A 2 1.06 -9.29 45.18
N ARG A 3 2.26 -9.21 45.77
CA ARG A 3 3.37 -8.40 45.19
C ARG A 3 4.00 -9.01 43.94
N GLN A 4 4.09 -10.34 43.86
CA GLN A 4 4.64 -11.06 42.70
C GLN A 4 3.75 -10.86 41.47
N GLN A 5 2.42 -10.92 41.65
CA GLN A 5 1.46 -10.73 40.56
C GLN A 5 1.43 -9.28 40.03
N LYS A 6 1.56 -8.28 40.91
CA LYS A 6 1.66 -6.87 40.47
C LYS A 6 2.91 -6.61 39.63
N LYS A 7 4.05 -7.21 40.00
CA LYS A 7 5.30 -7.10 39.23
C LYS A 7 5.21 -7.83 37.88
N SER A 8 4.54 -8.97 37.80
CA SER A 8 4.35 -9.67 36.51
C SER A 8 3.43 -8.90 35.58
N ALA A 9 2.33 -8.33 36.11
CA ALA A 9 1.42 -7.48 35.34
C ALA A 9 2.10 -6.21 34.82
N GLN A 10 2.93 -5.56 35.64
CA GLN A 10 3.66 -4.37 35.22
C GLN A 10 4.75 -4.66 34.17
N LYS A 11 5.46 -5.79 34.30
CA LYS A 11 6.39 -6.26 33.26
C LYS A 11 5.66 -6.57 31.95
N PHE A 12 4.51 -7.24 32.02
CA PHE A 12 3.69 -7.52 30.85
C PHE A 12 3.23 -6.24 30.14
N GLN A 13 2.70 -5.27 30.90
CA GLN A 13 2.30 -3.98 30.31
C GLN A 13 3.48 -3.23 29.71
N ALA A 14 4.63 -3.14 30.41
CA ALA A 14 5.81 -2.47 29.89
C ALA A 14 6.34 -3.10 28.59
N THR A 15 6.36 -4.43 28.52
CA THR A 15 6.78 -5.17 27.31
C THR A 15 5.79 -4.97 26.16
N PHE A 16 4.49 -5.04 26.43
CA PHE A 16 3.46 -4.81 25.42
C PHE A 16 3.55 -3.39 24.84
N THR A 17 3.63 -2.37 25.70
CA THR A 17 3.72 -0.98 25.29
C THR A 17 4.97 -0.73 24.42
N LEU A 18 6.14 -1.24 24.82
CA LEU A 18 7.38 -1.08 24.07
C LEU A 18 7.30 -1.68 22.66
N ILE A 19 6.79 -2.91 22.54
CA ILE A 19 6.66 -3.61 21.25
C ILE A 19 5.60 -2.92 20.38
N PHE A 20 4.47 -2.51 20.97
CA PHE A 20 3.38 -1.89 20.23
C PHE A 20 3.78 -0.55 19.59
N PHE A 21 4.50 0.30 20.33
CA PHE A 21 5.03 1.55 19.79
C PHE A 21 6.15 1.34 18.77
N GLY A 22 6.98 0.30 18.94
CA GLY A 22 7.98 -0.08 17.94
C GLY A 22 7.34 -0.51 16.61
N HIS A 23 6.31 -1.36 16.69
CA HIS A 23 5.60 -1.89 15.53
C HIS A 23 4.84 -0.81 14.78
N SER A 24 4.11 0.07 15.49
CA SER A 24 3.40 1.17 14.86
C SER A 24 4.37 2.14 14.16
N ARG A 25 5.48 2.50 14.81
CA ARG A 25 6.51 3.36 14.22
C ARG A 25 7.10 2.75 12.94
N ALA A 26 7.43 1.46 12.95
CA ALA A 26 7.96 0.76 11.78
C ALA A 26 6.98 0.80 10.58
N ILE A 27 5.69 0.59 10.84
CA ILE A 27 4.64 0.70 9.82
C ILE A 27 4.60 2.12 9.24
N HIS A 28 4.62 3.14 10.08
CA HIS A 28 4.57 4.53 9.61
C HIS A 28 5.79 4.89 8.73
N LEU A 29 6.99 4.44 9.11
CA LEU A 29 8.21 4.65 8.33
C LEU A 29 8.14 3.97 6.96
N TYR A 30 7.69 2.71 6.92
CA TYR A 30 7.51 2.00 5.65
C TYR A 30 6.51 2.70 4.74
N ARG A 31 5.36 3.13 5.28
CA ARG A 31 4.33 3.87 4.52
C ARG A 31 4.80 5.23 4.00
N ALA A 32 5.77 5.85 4.67
CA ALA A 32 6.40 7.09 4.21
C ALA A 32 7.35 6.86 3.01
N GLY A 33 7.58 5.61 2.61
CA GLY A 33 8.42 5.25 1.45
C GLY A 33 9.81 4.75 1.83
N MET A 34 10.06 4.42 3.10
CA MET A 34 11.34 3.83 3.53
C MET A 34 11.49 2.42 2.93
N PRO A 35 12.62 2.09 2.28
CA PRO A 35 12.85 0.75 1.77
C PRO A 35 12.98 -0.27 2.92
N LEU A 36 12.43 -1.47 2.70
CA LEU A 36 12.31 -2.51 3.73
C LEU A 36 13.68 -2.95 4.30
N ALA A 37 14.72 -3.00 3.45
CA ALA A 37 16.07 -3.33 3.87
C ALA A 37 16.63 -2.33 4.91
N LEU A 38 16.43 -1.03 4.67
CA LEU A 38 16.86 0.03 5.59
C LEU A 38 16.07 0.00 6.89
N LEU A 39 14.76 -0.28 6.82
CA LEU A 39 13.93 -0.46 8.01
C LEU A 39 14.42 -1.65 8.86
N SER A 40 14.87 -2.73 8.23
CA SER A 40 15.41 -3.91 8.91
C SER A 40 16.67 -3.59 9.72
N GLU A 41 17.58 -2.83 9.12
CA GLU A 41 18.80 -2.35 9.77
C GLU A 41 18.46 -1.40 10.94
N TRP A 42 17.49 -0.50 10.75
CA TRP A 42 17.03 0.45 11.77
C TRP A 42 16.40 -0.22 13.00
N LEU A 43 15.74 -1.37 12.80
CA LEU A 43 15.16 -2.20 13.86
C LEU A 43 16.19 -3.15 14.50
N GLY A 44 17.39 -3.28 13.92
CA GLY A 44 18.41 -4.23 14.37
C GLY A 44 18.04 -5.69 14.11
N HIS A 45 17.21 -5.97 13.11
CA HIS A 45 16.84 -7.33 12.74
C HIS A 45 18.00 -8.01 11.99
N ALA A 46 18.50 -9.13 12.52
CA ALA A 46 19.55 -9.92 11.89
C ALA A 46 19.11 -10.65 10.60
N GLN A 47 17.81 -10.90 10.46
CA GLN A 47 17.22 -11.59 9.31
C GLN A 47 16.11 -10.72 8.70
N LEU A 48 16.10 -10.61 7.37
CA LEU A 48 15.10 -9.77 6.69
C LEU A 48 13.66 -10.30 6.85
N GLU A 49 13.50 -11.61 7.07
CA GLU A 49 12.20 -12.26 7.26
C GLU A 49 11.37 -11.65 8.39
N THR A 50 12.01 -11.23 9.49
CA THR A 50 11.29 -10.62 10.62
C THR A 50 10.78 -9.22 10.31
N THR A 51 11.36 -8.53 9.31
CA THR A 51 10.90 -7.22 8.82
C THR A 51 9.85 -7.36 7.71
N MET A 52 9.77 -8.51 7.03
CA MET A 52 8.78 -8.75 5.97
C MET A 52 7.33 -8.68 6.46
N ILE A 53 7.09 -8.82 7.77
CA ILE A 53 5.77 -8.62 8.37
C ILE A 53 5.19 -7.21 8.09
N TYR A 54 6.04 -6.22 7.81
CA TYR A 54 5.65 -4.85 7.50
C TYR A 54 5.39 -4.61 6.00
N ALA A 55 5.80 -5.54 5.13
CA ALA A 55 5.75 -5.38 3.67
C ALA A 55 4.35 -5.57 3.07
N TYR A 56 3.29 -5.34 3.82
CA TYR A 56 1.92 -5.43 3.32
C TYR A 56 1.56 -4.17 2.52
N ALA A 57 1.08 -4.37 1.29
CA ALA A 57 0.58 -3.29 0.45
C ALA A 57 -0.82 -2.84 0.92
N ASP A 58 -0.87 -1.72 1.65
CA ASP A 58 -2.15 -1.12 2.04
C ASP A 58 -2.95 -0.66 0.81
N THR A 59 -4.26 -0.64 0.95
CA THR A 59 -5.23 -0.11 -0.02
C THR A 59 -4.88 1.28 -0.53
N LYS A 60 -4.36 2.17 0.33
CA LYS A 60 -3.88 3.50 -0.08
C LYS A 60 -2.67 3.40 -1.03
N MET A 61 -1.67 2.59 -0.68
CA MET A 61 -0.48 2.39 -1.51
C MET A 61 -0.84 1.78 -2.87
N LYS A 62 -1.80 0.85 -2.88
CA LYS A 62 -2.34 0.28 -4.13
C LYS A 62 -3.03 1.34 -4.99
N ARG A 63 -3.89 2.19 -4.39
CA ARG A 63 -4.51 3.32 -5.12
C ARG A 63 -3.47 4.28 -5.68
N ASP A 64 -2.51 4.70 -4.86
CA ASP A 64 -1.45 5.62 -5.28
C ASP A 64 -0.61 5.03 -6.42
N ALA A 65 -0.31 3.72 -6.37
CA ALA A 65 0.39 3.02 -7.43
C ALA A 65 -0.43 2.95 -8.73
N ILE A 66 -1.73 2.62 -8.64
CA ILE A 66 -2.64 2.62 -9.80
C ILE A 66 -2.73 4.02 -10.41
N GLN A 67 -2.87 5.06 -9.58
CA GLN A 67 -2.93 6.44 -10.05
C GLN A 67 -1.65 6.86 -10.78
N LYS A 68 -0.48 6.52 -10.22
CA LYS A 68 0.82 6.76 -10.87
C LYS A 68 0.95 6.01 -12.19
N ALA A 69 0.50 4.75 -12.25
CA ALA A 69 0.53 3.93 -13.46
C ALA A 69 -0.49 4.36 -14.53
N THR A 70 -1.64 4.92 -14.12
CA THR A 70 -2.77 5.29 -15.00
C THR A 70 -2.75 6.76 -15.43
N GLY A 71 -1.66 7.48 -15.14
CA GLY A 71 -1.45 8.87 -15.56
C GLY A 71 -1.39 9.07 -17.08
N ASN A 72 -1.08 10.29 -17.53
CA ASN A 72 -1.03 10.65 -18.96
C ASN A 72 -0.07 9.78 -19.80
N ASN A 73 0.93 9.15 -19.19
CA ASN A 73 1.89 8.28 -19.87
C ASN A 73 1.43 6.81 -19.91
N ASN A 74 0.18 6.50 -19.54
CA ASN A 74 -0.35 5.15 -19.64
C ASN A 74 -0.50 4.76 -21.13
N PRO A 75 0.13 3.68 -21.61
CA PRO A 75 0.00 3.23 -23.00
C PRO A 75 -1.44 2.88 -23.41
N LEU A 76 -2.33 2.63 -22.44
CA LEU A 76 -3.77 2.46 -22.68
C LEU A 76 -4.52 3.79 -22.87
N ARG A 77 -3.95 4.92 -22.43
CA ARG A 77 -4.51 6.28 -22.58
C ARG A 77 -3.84 7.10 -23.66
N SER A 78 -2.61 6.78 -24.06
CA SER A 78 -1.92 7.43 -25.20
C SER A 78 -2.69 7.27 -26.51
N ASN A 79 -3.65 6.34 -26.54
CA ASN A 79 -4.56 6.12 -27.64
C ASN A 79 -5.97 6.63 -27.32
N GLU A 80 -6.09 7.87 -26.81
CA GLU A 80 -7.30 8.70 -27.02
C GLU A 80 -7.46 9.00 -28.54
N GLN A 81 -7.43 7.96 -29.37
CA GLN A 81 -7.98 8.02 -30.71
C GLN A 81 -9.46 8.28 -30.50
N ILE A 82 -9.90 9.45 -30.96
CA ILE A 82 -11.31 9.77 -31.12
C ILE A 82 -11.95 8.52 -31.74
N PRO A 83 -12.92 7.88 -31.05
CA PRO A 83 -13.52 6.66 -31.57
C PRO A 83 -13.98 6.94 -33.00
N TYR A 84 -13.68 6.05 -33.94
CA TYR A 84 -13.93 6.27 -35.38
C TYR A 84 -15.39 6.65 -35.70
N TRP A 85 -16.33 6.27 -34.84
CA TRP A 85 -17.76 6.60 -34.95
C TRP A 85 -18.15 7.97 -34.38
N LYS A 86 -17.27 8.67 -33.66
CA LYS A 86 -17.60 9.91 -32.96
C LYS A 86 -17.59 11.09 -33.95
N GLY A 87 -18.78 11.51 -34.37
CA GLY A 87 -19.00 12.63 -35.30
C GLY A 87 -19.57 12.24 -36.66
N ASP A 88 -19.84 10.95 -36.90
CA ASP A 88 -20.43 10.47 -38.14
C ASP A 88 -21.71 9.65 -37.87
N ASP A 89 -22.85 10.31 -38.04
CA ASP A 89 -24.18 9.74 -37.84
C ASP A 89 -24.49 8.55 -38.77
N GLN A 90 -23.82 8.46 -39.93
CA GLN A 90 -23.98 7.34 -40.86
C GLN A 90 -23.37 6.07 -40.29
N ILE A 91 -22.19 6.19 -39.67
CA ILE A 91 -21.50 5.08 -38.99
C ILE A 91 -22.34 4.63 -37.79
N ILE A 92 -22.88 5.57 -37.03
CA ILE A 92 -23.76 5.27 -35.89
C ILE A 92 -24.99 4.48 -36.37
N ARG A 93 -25.71 4.96 -37.39
CA ARG A 93 -26.87 4.24 -37.97
C ARG A 93 -26.54 2.81 -38.40
N LYS A 94 -25.41 2.64 -39.08
CA LYS A 94 -24.94 1.33 -39.56
C LYS A 94 -24.63 0.36 -38.41
N LEU A 95 -24.03 0.84 -37.31
CA LEU A 95 -23.75 0.03 -36.12
C LEU A 95 -25.04 -0.42 -35.41
N TYR A 96 -26.08 0.40 -35.43
CA TYR A 96 -27.41 0.05 -34.92
C TYR A 96 -28.25 -0.79 -35.90
N GLY A 97 -27.69 -1.17 -37.06
CA GLY A 97 -28.40 -1.96 -38.07
C GLY A 97 -29.50 -1.20 -38.80
N LEU A 98 -29.53 0.13 -38.68
CA LEU A 98 -30.40 0.98 -39.49
C LEU A 98 -29.69 1.27 -40.82
N LYS A 99 -30.42 1.09 -41.92
CA LYS A 99 -30.01 1.56 -43.26
C LYS A 99 -30.29 3.03 -43.43
#